data_AF-A0A842Y2B8-F1
#
_entry.id   AF-A0A842Y2B8-F1
#
_cell.length_a   1.000
_cell.length_b   1.000
_cell.length_c   1.000
_cell.angle_alpha   90.00
_cell.angle_beta   90.00
_cell.angle_gamma   90.00
#
_symmetry.space_group_name_H-M   'P 1'
#
loop_
_entity.id
_entity.type
_entity.pdbx_description
1 polymer ?
#
loop_
_entity_poly.entity_id
_entity_poly.type
_entity_poly.pdbx_seq_one_letter_code
_entity_poly.pdbx_strand_id
1 'polypeptide(L)' 'MDIFEVLSAIIKRKAAFMDSGIDEQEALMRAELDISKEYHIPLFDIKKIVRA' A
#
# COMPACT_ATOMS: atom_id res chain seq x y z
N MET A 1 2.70 -12.01 -10.18
CA MET A 1 3.19 -10.76 -9.58
C MET A 1 3.81 -11.12 -8.25
N ASP A 2 5.02 -10.65 -7.99
CA ASP A 2 5.75 -11.04 -6.79
C ASP A 2 5.15 -10.32 -5.56
N ILE A 3 4.91 -11.06 -4.47
CA ILE A 3 4.43 -10.49 -3.21
C ILE A 3 5.39 -9.42 -2.68
N PHE A 4 6.69 -9.56 -2.96
CA PHE A 4 7.72 -8.58 -2.60
C PHE A 4 7.63 -7.29 -3.43
N GLU A 5 7.21 -7.38 -4.70
CA GLU A 5 6.97 -6.21 -5.54
C GLU A 5 5.77 -5.39 -5.02
N VAL A 6 4.68 -6.08 -4.66
CA VAL A 6 3.48 -5.44 -4.09
C VAL A 6 3.82 -4.73 -2.78
N LEU A 7 4.55 -5.38 -1.88
CA LEU A 7 5.02 -4.77 -0.63
C LEU A 7 5.92 -3.54 -0.88
N SER A 8 6.86 -3.66 -1.81
CA SER A 8 7.76 -2.56 -2.17
C SER A 8 6.99 -1.37 -2.73
N ALA A 9 5.97 -1.62 -3.54
CA ALA A 9 5.13 -0.57 -4.12
C ALA A 9 4.29 0.13 -3.04
N ILE A 10 3.74 -0.61 -2.07
CA ILE A 10 3.01 -0.04 -0.92
C ILE A 10 3.94 0.85 -0.09
N ILE A 11 5.15 0.40 0.24
CA ILE A 11 6.12 1.16 1.03
C ILE A 11 6.50 2.48 0.32
N LYS A 12 6.80 2.42 -0.98
CA LYS A 12 7.11 3.62 -1.78
C LYS A 12 5.94 4.60 -1.80
N ARG A 13 4.72 4.10 -2.01
CA ARG A 13 3.51 4.95 -2.07
C ARG A 13 3.19 5.57 -0.72
N LYS A 14 3.33 4.80 0.36
CA LYS A 14 3.18 5.28 1.75
C LYS A 14 4.18 6.39 2.05
N ALA A 15 5.45 6.21 1.72
CA ALA A 15 6.48 7.23 1.94
C ALA A 15 6.14 8.54 1.21
N ALA A 16 5.70 8.45 -0.05
CA ALA A 16 5.27 9.63 -0.80
C ALA A 16 4.08 10.37 -0.15
N PHE A 17 3.13 9.64 0.45
CA PHE A 17 2.03 10.25 1.20
C PHE A 17 2.50 10.86 2.52
N MET A 18 3.43 10.22 3.24
CA MET A 18 4.02 10.78 4.46
C MET A 18 4.80 12.06 4.18
N ASP A 19 5.53 12.11 3.06
CA ASP A 19 6.26 13.31 2.61
C ASP A 19 5.30 14.48 2.30
N SER A 20 4.05 14.19 1.96
CA SER A 20 2.99 15.20 1.78
C SER A 20 2.35 15.69 3.08
N GLY A 21 2.82 15.22 4.23
CA GLY A 21 2.34 15.63 5.56
C GLY A 21 1.11 14.85 6.06
N ILE A 22 0.81 13.70 5.45
CA ILE A 22 -0.27 12.80 5.87
C ILE A 22 0.23 11.86 6.98
N ASP A 23 -0.63 11.59 7.97
CA ASP A 23 -0.35 10.64 9.05
C ASP A 23 0.03 9.24 8.51
N GLU A 24 0.86 8.51 9.25
CA GLU A 24 1.35 7.19 8.84
C GLU A 24 0.21 6.19 8.55
N GLN A 25 -0.83 6.17 9.39
CA GLN A 25 -1.96 5.25 9.19
C GLN A 25 -2.78 5.62 7.97
N GLU A 26 -3.01 6.92 7.76
CA GLU A 26 -3.76 7.38 6.61
C GLU A 26 -2.96 7.22 5.30
N ALA A 27 -1.66 7.47 5.34
CA ALA A 27 -0.73 7.20 4.25
C ALA A 27 -0.72 5.73 3.86
N LEU A 28 -0.70 4.82 4.85
CA LEU A 28 -0.79 3.38 4.60
C LEU A 28 -2.13 3.00 3.97
N MET A 29 -3.26 3.50 4.50
CA MET A 29 -4.59 3.17 3.98
C MET A 29 -4.77 3.64 2.53
N ARG A 30 -4.25 4.82 2.18
CA ARG A 30 -4.26 5.33 0.80
C ARG A 30 -3.34 4.53 -0.11
N ALA A 31 -2.14 4.16 0.37
CA ALA A 31 -1.20 3.33 -0.38
C ALA A 31 -1.80 1.95 -0.69
N GLU A 32 -2.40 1.27 0.29
CA GLU A 32 -3.06 -0.02 0.07
C GLU A 32 -4.18 0.06 -0.99
N LEU A 33 -4.98 1.14 -0.95
CA LEU A 33 -6.09 1.35 -1.88
C LEU A 33 -5.61 1.65 -3.31
N ASP A 34 -4.57 2.46 -3.45
CA ASP A 34 -3.97 2.76 -4.75
C ASP A 34 -3.34 1.52 -5.38
N ILE A 35 -2.59 0.74 -4.60
CA ILE A 35 -1.98 -0.51 -5.04
C ILE A 35 -3.04 -1.56 -5.37
N SER A 36 -4.14 -1.62 -4.60
CA SER A 36 -5.28 -2.49 -4.92
C SER A 36 -5.83 -2.22 -6.33
N LYS A 37 -5.98 -0.95 -6.69
CA LYS A 37 -6.46 -0.53 -8.02
C LYS A 37 -5.42 -0.75 -9.11
N GLU A 38 -4.17 -0.39 -8.86
CA GLU A 38 -3.07 -0.47 -9.82
C GLU A 38 -2.74 -1.91 -10.21
N TYR A 39 -2.74 -2.81 -9.24
CA TYR A 39 -2.39 -4.21 -9.43
C TYR A 39 -3.60 -5.12 -9.59
N HIS A 40 -4.82 -4.57 -9.54
CA HIS A 40 -6.09 -5.30 -9.59
C HIS A 40 -6.18 -6.43 -8.53
N ILE A 41 -5.53 -6.22 -7.38
CA ILE A 41 -5.56 -7.15 -6.25
C ILE A 41 -6.64 -6.67 -5.27
N PRO A 42 -7.51 -7.55 -4.77
CA PRO A 42 -8.48 -7.17 -3.76
C PRO A 42 -7.79 -6.53 -2.54
N LEU A 43 -8.31 -5.39 -2.08
CA LEU A 43 -7.79 -4.70 -0.89
C LEU A 43 -7.70 -5.63 0.34
N PHE A 44 -8.62 -6.59 0.44
CA PHE A 44 -8.61 -7.59 1.49
C PHE A 44 -7.35 -8.46 1.48
N ASP A 45 -6.90 -8.89 0.30
CA ASP A 45 -5.69 -9.70 0.15
C ASP A 45 -4.44 -8.86 0.41
N ILE A 46 -4.42 -7.60 -0.04
CA ILE A 46 -3.34 -6.65 0.31
C ILE A 46 -3.23 -6.48 1.83
N LYS A 47 -4.37 -6.24 2.51
CA LYS A 47 -4.39 -6.09 3.97
C LYS A 47 -3.92 -7.34 4.71
N LYS A 48 -4.18 -8.53 4.17
CA LYS A 48 -3.62 -9.77 4.71
C LYS A 48 -2.11 -9.82 4.57
N ILE A 49 -1.58 -9.39 3.43
CA ILE A 49 -0.13 -9.39 3.16
C ILE A 49 0.59 -8.37 4.06
N VAL A 50 0.01 -7.19 4.27
CA VAL A 50 0.59 -6.11 5.09
C VAL A 50 0.51 -6.42 6.59
N ARG A 51 -0.51 -7.17 7.03
CA ARG A 51 -0.74 -7.53 8.44
C ARG A 51 -0.24 -8.94 8.82
N ALA A 52 0.33 -9.69 7.87
CA ALA A 52 0.95 -10.98 8.12
C ALA A 52 2.31 -10.81 8.80
#